data_AF-A0A3M1EPV4-F1
#
_entry.id   AF-A0A3M1EPV4-F1
#
_cell.length_a   1.000
_cell.length_b   1.000
_cell.length_c   1.000
_cell.angle_alpha   90.00
_cell.angle_beta   90.00
_cell.angle_gamma   90.00
#
_symmetry.space_group_name_H-M   'P 1'
#
loop_
_entity.id
_entity.type
_entity.pdbx_description
1 polymer ?
#
loop_
_entity_poly.entity_id
_entity_poly.type
_entity_poly.pdbx_seq_one_letter_code
_entity_poly.pdbx_strand_id
1 'polypeptide(L)'
;MPHPIRILYVDDNPFDRELVRDALSHADDAFSLAEADSRTEFETLLQNEQFDLVLSDFNILGFEGLEVLEAVHATDPNLPVVLITGTGSEEIAVQAIKQGAADYIIKTPQHIRRLPLTIQTVLERKHLQQEREAARRELQRRNRELTLLNRVIAACMTQTDIEAILEVVCRELALALDAPHTAAALLNRAKTEALVVAEYRTDDRPSALNQIIPVIKSPAYQVLLADKAPLLVADARTDERLAATRRAMVEYGWASLILLPLVVEDEVLGAVGLSRPQPASFTPEDLELAWSVAGQVSGALAHAHAERERRLLATAIEQAAESVVITDSAGTILYVNPAFEAVTGYTRAEAIGRNPRILKSGKQDPAFYRHLWQTITAGEVWHGKFVNRHKDGSLFTEEATITPVRDAGGRITHFVAVKRNTTREEHLEEQFRQVQKMEALGRLTSGITHDFNNILTAINGFAELLKMRLPPDDPHRPLVEKILRSGQDAAELVSQLLTFSRKEAQAPQPLNLNRIVEGTEAMLRRVIG
;
A
#
# COMPACT_ATOMS: atom_id res chain seq x y z
N MET A 1 38.37 -40.89 10.42
CA MET A 1 39.23 -41.88 9.72
C MET A 1 38.51 -42.24 8.43
N PRO A 2 39.17 -42.25 7.27
CA PRO A 2 38.53 -42.68 6.04
C PRO A 2 37.99 -44.11 6.24
N HIS A 3 36.75 -44.35 5.78
CA HIS A 3 36.23 -45.72 5.73
C HIS A 3 37.06 -46.52 4.74
N PRO A 4 37.36 -47.80 5.05
CA PRO A 4 38.12 -48.63 4.13
C PRO A 4 37.32 -48.83 2.84
N ILE A 5 37.98 -48.64 1.69
CA ILE A 5 37.40 -48.85 0.36
C ILE A 5 37.13 -50.35 0.21
N ARG A 6 35.86 -50.73 0.12
CA ARG A 6 35.41 -52.12 0.03
C ARG A 6 35.36 -52.57 -1.42
N ILE A 7 36.15 -53.58 -1.76
CA ILE A 7 36.26 -54.10 -3.13
C ILE A 7 35.77 -55.54 -3.14
N LEU A 8 34.89 -55.87 -4.09
CA LEU A 8 34.57 -57.25 -4.43
C LEU A 8 35.48 -57.69 -5.59
N TYR A 9 36.35 -58.65 -5.35
CA TYR A 9 37.25 -59.21 -6.35
C TYR A 9 36.76 -60.56 -6.84
N VAL A 10 36.55 -60.71 -8.14
CA VAL A 10 36.04 -61.93 -8.77
C VAL A 10 37.12 -62.54 -9.67
N ASP A 11 37.66 -63.69 -9.27
CA ASP A 11 38.72 -64.39 -9.99
C ASP A 11 38.76 -65.85 -9.52
N ASP A 12 38.79 -66.81 -10.42
CA ASP A 12 38.86 -68.24 -10.08
C ASP A 12 40.27 -68.71 -9.71
N ASN A 13 41.31 -67.98 -10.11
CA ASN A 13 42.69 -68.31 -9.87
C ASN A 13 43.15 -67.87 -8.46
N PRO A 14 43.44 -68.81 -7.54
CA PRO A 14 43.83 -68.48 -6.17
C PRO A 14 45.15 -67.69 -6.10
N PHE A 15 46.06 -67.88 -7.07
CA PHE A 15 47.31 -67.12 -7.12
C PHE A 15 47.08 -65.67 -7.49
N ASP A 16 46.18 -65.39 -8.44
CA ASP A 16 45.87 -64.01 -8.83
C ASP A 16 45.15 -63.28 -7.67
N ARG A 17 44.24 -63.96 -6.94
CA ARG A 17 43.63 -63.43 -5.70
C ARG A 17 44.66 -63.09 -4.63
N GLU A 18 45.64 -63.97 -4.39
CA GLU A 18 46.71 -63.70 -3.43
C GLU A 18 47.56 -62.48 -3.84
N LEU A 19 47.90 -62.35 -5.12
CA LEU A 19 48.68 -61.21 -5.65
C LEU A 19 47.91 -59.89 -5.54
N VAL A 20 46.61 -59.87 -5.84
CA VAL A 20 45.77 -58.68 -5.71
C VAL A 20 45.62 -58.29 -4.25
N ARG A 21 45.38 -59.27 -3.36
CA ARG A 21 45.29 -59.03 -1.91
C ARG A 21 46.59 -58.45 -1.36
N ASP A 22 47.74 -59.01 -1.72
CA ASP A 22 49.04 -58.52 -1.29
C ASP A 22 49.27 -57.07 -1.75
N ALA A 23 48.98 -56.79 -3.02
CA ALA A 23 49.17 -55.46 -3.60
C ALA A 23 48.28 -54.38 -2.98
N LEU A 24 47.02 -54.71 -2.67
CA LEU A 24 46.10 -53.78 -2.01
C LEU A 24 46.44 -53.61 -0.52
N SER A 25 46.97 -54.65 0.15
CA SER A 25 47.37 -54.55 1.57
C SER A 25 48.63 -53.70 1.81
N HIS A 26 49.49 -53.57 0.79
CA HIS A 26 50.70 -52.75 0.81
C HIS A 26 50.50 -51.36 0.19
N ALA A 27 49.28 -51.01 -0.21
CA ALA A 27 48.96 -49.67 -0.69
C ALA A 27 48.82 -48.69 0.49
N ASP A 28 48.96 -47.39 0.21
CA ASP A 28 48.84 -46.34 1.23
C ASP A 28 47.38 -46.16 1.72
N ASP A 29 46.38 -46.59 0.94
CA ASP A 29 44.98 -46.53 1.33
C ASP A 29 44.51 -47.75 2.12
N ALA A 30 43.46 -47.55 2.93
CA ALA A 30 42.77 -48.64 3.59
C ALA A 30 41.82 -49.34 2.60
N PHE A 31 42.25 -50.44 1.98
CA PHE A 31 41.39 -51.33 1.19
C PHE A 31 40.87 -52.51 2.03
N SER A 32 39.63 -52.91 1.79
CA SER A 32 39.02 -54.13 2.33
C SER A 32 38.56 -54.99 1.16
N LEU A 33 39.12 -56.19 1.04
CA LEU A 33 38.85 -57.10 -0.08
C LEU A 33 37.88 -58.21 0.34
N ALA A 34 36.78 -58.36 -0.38
CA ALA A 34 35.98 -59.59 -0.41
C ALA A 34 36.26 -60.31 -1.72
N GLU A 35 36.42 -61.63 -1.68
CA GLU A 35 36.80 -62.43 -2.83
C GLU A 35 35.67 -63.39 -3.21
N ALA A 36 35.46 -63.56 -4.51
CA ALA A 36 34.56 -64.56 -5.07
C ALA A 36 35.31 -65.40 -6.11
N ASP A 37 35.30 -66.72 -5.95
CA ASP A 37 35.91 -67.66 -6.90
C ASP A 37 34.92 -68.28 -7.89
N SER A 38 33.63 -68.02 -7.70
CA SER A 38 32.54 -68.58 -8.48
C SER A 38 31.36 -67.62 -8.60
N ARG A 39 30.53 -67.82 -9.63
CA ARG A 39 29.31 -67.02 -9.85
C ARG A 39 28.39 -67.00 -8.62
N THR A 40 28.20 -68.15 -7.98
CA THR A 40 27.32 -68.27 -6.80
C THR A 40 27.84 -67.45 -5.62
N GLU A 41 29.16 -67.45 -5.38
CA GLU A 41 29.77 -66.65 -4.33
C GLU A 41 29.69 -65.16 -4.64
N PHE A 42 29.98 -64.76 -5.89
CA PHE A 42 29.84 -63.38 -6.36
C PHE A 42 28.41 -62.86 -6.17
N GLU A 43 27.40 -63.60 -6.65
CA GLU A 43 25.99 -63.21 -6.53
C GLU A 43 25.56 -63.13 -5.05
N THR A 44 26.06 -64.05 -4.21
CA THR A 44 25.79 -64.03 -2.76
C THR A 44 26.39 -62.82 -2.08
N LEU A 45 27.65 -62.47 -2.38
CA LEU A 45 28.32 -61.32 -1.80
C LEU A 45 27.68 -60.01 -2.28
N LEU A 46 27.39 -59.89 -3.57
CA LEU A 46 26.75 -58.70 -4.15
C LEU A 46 25.36 -58.42 -3.55
N GLN A 47 24.61 -59.45 -3.16
CA GLN A 47 23.29 -59.30 -2.52
C GLN A 47 23.36 -58.97 -1.04
N ASN A 48 24.37 -59.48 -0.33
CA ASN A 48 24.43 -59.40 1.14
C ASN A 48 25.33 -58.28 1.67
N GLU A 49 26.22 -57.73 0.84
CA GLU A 49 27.21 -56.75 1.24
C GLU A 49 27.23 -55.52 0.32
N GLN A 50 27.78 -54.40 0.83
CA GLN A 50 27.98 -53.18 0.06
C GLN A 50 29.46 -53.00 -0.28
N PHE A 51 29.71 -52.67 -1.55
CA PHE A 51 31.04 -52.46 -2.12
C PHE A 51 31.12 -51.07 -2.76
N ASP A 52 32.32 -50.51 -2.79
CA ASP A 52 32.61 -49.25 -3.47
C ASP A 52 33.00 -49.49 -4.94
N LEU A 53 33.56 -50.67 -5.23
CA LEU A 53 34.01 -51.09 -6.56
C LEU A 53 34.00 -52.61 -6.71
N VAL A 54 33.73 -53.09 -7.93
CA VAL A 54 33.92 -54.50 -8.31
C VAL A 54 35.12 -54.60 -9.25
N LEU A 55 36.04 -55.49 -8.92
CA LEU A 55 37.19 -55.83 -9.74
C LEU A 55 36.99 -57.26 -10.22
N SER A 56 37.01 -57.51 -11.53
CA SER A 56 36.71 -58.83 -12.07
C SER A 56 37.77 -59.25 -13.07
N ASP A 57 38.27 -60.47 -12.96
CA ASP A 57 38.91 -61.11 -14.10
C ASP A 57 37.88 -61.33 -15.21
N PHE A 58 38.36 -61.37 -16.46
CA PHE A 58 37.51 -61.53 -17.62
C PHE A 58 37.08 -62.99 -17.83
N ASN A 59 37.97 -63.95 -17.53
CA ASN A 59 37.75 -65.37 -17.76
C ASN A 59 37.71 -66.12 -16.42
N ILE A 60 36.57 -66.09 -15.73
CA ILE A 60 36.32 -66.91 -14.55
C ILE A 60 35.61 -68.16 -15.07
N LEU A 61 36.13 -69.38 -14.87
CA LEU A 61 35.61 -70.65 -15.43
C LEU A 61 34.06 -70.75 -15.55
N GLY A 62 33.49 -70.32 -16.68
CA GLY A 62 32.04 -70.35 -16.97
C GLY A 62 31.22 -69.11 -16.56
N PHE A 63 31.86 -68.00 -16.17
CA PHE A 63 31.26 -66.73 -15.79
C PHE A 63 32.11 -65.57 -16.34
N GLU A 64 31.75 -65.05 -17.51
CA GLU A 64 32.59 -64.05 -18.19
C GLU A 64 32.50 -62.67 -17.52
N GLY A 65 33.57 -61.87 -17.58
CA GLY A 65 33.61 -60.55 -16.94
C GLY A 65 32.53 -59.56 -17.43
N LEU A 66 31.97 -59.76 -18.64
CA LEU A 66 30.80 -58.98 -19.10
C LEU A 66 29.51 -59.40 -18.38
N GLU A 67 29.37 -60.68 -18.02
CA GLU A 67 28.22 -61.15 -17.24
C GLU A 67 28.29 -60.62 -15.80
N VAL A 68 29.50 -60.45 -15.25
CA VAL A 68 29.72 -59.74 -13.97
C VAL A 68 29.24 -58.29 -14.08
N LEU A 69 29.65 -57.57 -15.13
CA LEU A 69 29.23 -56.19 -15.37
C LEU A 69 27.70 -56.07 -15.45
N GLU A 70 27.05 -56.95 -16.21
CA GLU A 70 25.59 -56.98 -16.35
C GLU A 70 24.89 -57.25 -15.02
N ALA A 71 25.38 -58.22 -14.22
CA ALA A 71 24.82 -58.54 -12.91
C ALA A 71 24.98 -57.38 -11.90
N VAL A 72 26.14 -56.70 -11.91
CA VAL A 72 26.35 -55.49 -11.10
C VAL A 72 25.38 -54.40 -11.50
N HIS A 73 25.30 -54.05 -12.79
CA HIS A 73 24.41 -52.99 -13.26
C HIS A 73 22.92 -53.30 -13.02
N ALA A 74 22.53 -54.57 -13.02
CA ALA A 74 21.16 -54.97 -12.66
C ALA A 74 20.84 -54.72 -11.17
N THR A 75 21.85 -54.76 -10.30
CA THR A 75 21.70 -54.61 -8.85
C THR A 75 21.93 -53.16 -8.41
N ASP A 76 23.04 -52.55 -8.81
CA ASP A 76 23.37 -51.14 -8.62
C ASP A 76 24.05 -50.58 -9.87
N PRO A 77 23.32 -49.84 -10.74
CA PRO A 77 23.87 -49.18 -11.92
C PRO A 77 25.00 -48.19 -11.63
N ASN A 78 25.15 -47.75 -10.38
CA ASN A 78 26.20 -46.81 -10.02
C ASN A 78 27.49 -47.50 -9.56
N LEU A 79 27.48 -48.78 -9.20
CA LEU A 79 28.66 -49.50 -8.69
C LEU A 79 29.70 -49.70 -9.81
N PRO A 80 30.88 -49.05 -9.75
CA PRO A 80 31.85 -49.14 -10.83
C PRO A 80 32.46 -50.54 -10.89
N VAL A 81 32.58 -51.04 -12.12
CA VAL A 81 33.23 -52.32 -12.41
C VAL A 81 34.49 -52.07 -13.20
N VAL A 82 35.61 -52.63 -12.74
CA VAL A 82 36.90 -52.63 -13.45
C VAL A 82 37.21 -54.05 -13.88
N LEU A 83 37.42 -54.25 -15.18
CA LEU A 83 37.74 -55.58 -15.73
C LEU A 83 39.23 -55.75 -15.90
N ILE A 84 39.75 -56.90 -15.49
CA ILE A 84 41.12 -57.33 -15.74
C ILE A 84 41.10 -58.32 -16.92
N THR A 85 41.81 -58.04 -18.01
CA THR A 85 41.77 -58.84 -19.25
C THR A 85 43.15 -59.32 -19.66
N GLY A 86 43.25 -60.47 -20.34
CA GLY A 86 44.53 -60.99 -20.87
C GLY A 86 45.15 -60.14 -22.00
N THR A 87 46.43 -60.36 -22.31
CA THR A 87 47.09 -59.74 -23.47
C THR A 87 46.47 -60.24 -24.78
N GLY A 88 46.10 -59.32 -25.68
CA GLY A 88 45.44 -59.63 -26.96
C GLY A 88 43.92 -59.46 -26.94
N SER A 89 43.33 -59.01 -25.83
CA SER A 89 41.88 -58.84 -25.64
C SER A 89 41.39 -57.38 -25.80
N GLU A 90 41.97 -56.62 -26.73
CA GLU A 90 41.66 -55.18 -26.90
C GLU A 90 40.22 -54.93 -27.39
N GLU A 91 39.70 -55.78 -28.27
CA GLU A 91 38.30 -55.71 -28.73
C GLU A 91 37.31 -55.90 -27.59
N ILE A 92 37.64 -56.81 -26.67
CA ILE A 92 36.85 -57.11 -25.47
C ILE A 92 36.86 -55.92 -24.51
N ALA A 93 38.02 -55.30 -24.30
CA ALA A 93 38.12 -54.09 -23.48
C ALA A 93 37.25 -52.94 -24.03
N VAL A 94 37.25 -52.75 -25.35
CA VAL A 94 36.38 -51.76 -26.00
C VAL A 94 34.90 -52.09 -25.81
N GLN A 95 34.53 -53.37 -25.88
CA GLN A 95 33.16 -53.82 -25.63
C GLN A 95 32.74 -53.58 -24.18
N ALA A 96 33.61 -53.89 -23.21
CA ALA A 96 33.35 -53.66 -21.80
C ALA A 96 33.07 -52.18 -21.49
N ILE A 97 33.89 -51.27 -22.03
CA ILE A 97 33.67 -49.82 -21.87
C ILE A 97 32.34 -49.38 -22.52
N LYS A 98 31.99 -49.92 -23.70
CA LYS A 98 30.70 -49.63 -24.35
C LYS A 98 29.49 -50.13 -23.54
N GLN A 99 29.66 -51.20 -22.77
CA GLN A 99 28.62 -51.76 -21.89
C GLN A 99 28.60 -51.10 -20.50
N GLY A 100 29.50 -50.15 -20.24
CA GLY A 100 29.51 -49.32 -19.04
C GLY A 100 30.52 -49.71 -17.96
N ALA A 101 31.50 -50.58 -18.26
CA ALA A 101 32.63 -50.78 -17.35
C ALA A 101 33.33 -49.43 -17.08
N ALA A 102 33.71 -49.20 -15.83
CA ALA A 102 34.29 -47.94 -15.40
C ALA A 102 35.73 -47.76 -15.91
N ASP A 103 36.49 -48.87 -15.95
CA ASP A 103 37.81 -48.95 -16.56
C ASP A 103 38.17 -50.41 -16.88
N TYR A 104 39.31 -50.64 -17.53
CA TYR A 104 39.87 -51.97 -17.72
C TYR A 104 41.40 -51.98 -17.52
N ILE A 105 41.94 -53.15 -17.19
CA ILE A 105 43.36 -53.36 -16.93
C ILE A 105 43.84 -54.59 -17.71
N ILE A 106 44.88 -54.44 -18.51
CA ILE A 106 45.50 -55.58 -19.22
C ILE A 106 46.48 -56.30 -18.29
N LYS A 107 46.31 -57.62 -18.12
CA LYS A 107 47.22 -58.52 -17.39
C LYS A 107 48.61 -58.44 -18.02
N THR A 108 49.53 -57.83 -17.30
CA THR A 108 50.96 -57.74 -17.64
C THR A 108 51.77 -58.04 -16.39
N PRO A 109 53.07 -58.41 -16.44
CA PRO A 109 53.84 -58.66 -15.22
C PRO A 109 53.85 -57.49 -14.19
N GLN A 110 53.41 -56.29 -14.59
CA GLN A 110 53.36 -55.09 -13.74
C GLN A 110 51.93 -54.59 -13.44
N HIS A 111 50.88 -55.23 -13.96
CA HIS A 111 49.49 -54.73 -13.82
C HIS A 111 49.02 -54.64 -12.36
N ILE A 112 49.43 -55.60 -11.53
CA ILE A 112 49.13 -55.65 -10.09
C ILE A 112 49.55 -54.36 -9.38
N ARG A 113 50.70 -53.77 -9.76
CA ARG A 113 51.19 -52.50 -9.17
C ARG A 113 50.36 -51.28 -9.55
N ARG A 114 49.55 -51.37 -10.61
CA ARG A 114 48.70 -50.27 -11.10
C ARG A 114 47.30 -50.30 -10.50
N LEU A 115 46.89 -51.41 -9.87
CA LEU A 115 45.55 -51.60 -9.33
C LEU A 115 45.15 -50.52 -8.32
N PRO A 116 45.96 -50.16 -7.30
CA PRO A 116 45.57 -49.14 -6.34
C PRO A 116 45.24 -47.79 -7.01
N LEU A 117 46.11 -47.36 -7.94
CA LEU A 117 45.94 -46.10 -8.67
C LEU A 117 44.70 -46.13 -9.59
N THR A 118 44.44 -47.25 -10.28
CA THR A 118 43.26 -47.37 -11.13
C THR A 118 41.97 -47.33 -10.30
N ILE A 119 41.92 -48.05 -9.18
CA ILE A 119 40.78 -48.04 -8.25
C ILE A 119 40.51 -46.63 -7.74
N GLN A 120 41.55 -45.94 -7.26
CA GLN A 120 41.44 -44.54 -6.83
C GLN A 120 40.88 -43.65 -7.95
N THR A 121 41.46 -43.71 -9.15
CA THR A 121 41.07 -42.87 -10.30
C THR A 121 39.60 -43.08 -10.66
N VAL A 122 39.13 -44.33 -10.63
CA VAL A 122 37.73 -44.68 -10.92
C VAL A 122 36.79 -44.13 -9.85
N LEU A 123 37.13 -44.30 -8.58
CA LEU A 123 36.31 -43.82 -7.46
C LEU A 123 36.26 -42.29 -7.40
N GLU A 124 37.39 -41.62 -7.58
CA GLU A 124 37.46 -40.14 -7.65
C GLU A 124 36.60 -39.60 -8.79
N ARG A 125 36.70 -40.20 -9.98
CA ARG A 125 35.90 -39.78 -11.14
C ARG A 125 34.40 -39.97 -10.89
N LYS A 126 34.00 -41.08 -10.27
CA LYS A 126 32.60 -41.34 -9.89
C LYS A 126 32.11 -40.32 -8.87
N HIS A 127 32.90 -40.06 -7.83
CA HIS A 127 32.56 -39.08 -6.80
C HIS A 127 32.36 -37.68 -7.40
N LEU A 128 33.31 -37.23 -8.23
CA LEU A 128 33.23 -35.93 -8.90
C LEU A 128 32.00 -35.83 -9.83
N GLN A 129 31.65 -36.92 -10.52
CA GLN A 129 30.46 -36.96 -11.36
C GLN A 129 29.18 -36.81 -10.53
N GLN A 130 29.08 -37.51 -9.40
CA GLN A 130 27.94 -37.42 -8.48
C GLN A 130 27.80 -36.02 -7.88
N GLU A 131 28.91 -35.41 -7.43
CA GLU A 131 28.92 -34.04 -6.94
C GLU A 131 28.46 -33.04 -8.01
N ARG A 132 28.96 -33.19 -9.25
CA ARG A 132 28.56 -32.31 -10.36
C ARG A 132 27.07 -32.43 -10.68
N GLU A 133 26.53 -33.65 -10.67
CA GLU A 133 25.10 -33.87 -10.91
C GLU A 133 24.23 -33.32 -9.78
N ALA A 134 24.66 -33.44 -8.52
CA ALA A 134 23.98 -32.84 -7.38
C ALA A 134 24.01 -31.30 -7.48
N ALA A 135 25.18 -30.70 -7.74
CA ALA A 135 25.34 -29.26 -7.90
C ALA A 135 24.52 -28.72 -9.08
N ARG A 136 24.44 -29.46 -10.19
CA ARG A 136 23.64 -29.07 -11.36
C ARG A 136 22.13 -29.10 -11.04
N ARG A 137 21.66 -30.11 -10.30
CA ARG A 137 20.27 -30.18 -9.83
C ARG A 137 19.95 -29.00 -8.91
N GLU A 138 20.84 -28.67 -7.98
CA GLU A 138 20.69 -27.52 -7.09
C GLU A 138 20.66 -26.19 -7.86
N LEU A 139 21.56 -26.00 -8.82
CA LEU A 139 21.60 -24.79 -9.64
C LEU A 139 20.32 -24.62 -10.46
N GLN A 140 19.82 -25.70 -11.06
CA GLN A 140 18.55 -25.68 -11.79
C GLN A 140 17.38 -25.34 -10.87
N ARG A 141 17.38 -25.86 -9.63
CA ARG A 141 16.40 -25.51 -8.60
C ARG A 141 16.42 -24.02 -8.29
N ARG A 142 17.60 -23.47 -7.96
CA ARG A 142 17.77 -22.04 -7.67
C ARG A 142 17.39 -21.14 -8.83
N ASN A 143 17.70 -21.54 -10.06
CA ASN A 143 17.34 -20.75 -11.24
C ASN A 143 15.82 -20.71 -11.47
N ARG A 144 15.10 -21.81 -11.22
CA ARG A 144 13.63 -21.83 -11.25
C ARG A 144 13.03 -20.90 -10.20
N GLU A 145 13.52 -20.96 -8.96
CA GLU A 145 13.11 -20.08 -7.87
C GLU A 145 13.31 -18.60 -8.24
N LEU A 146 14.52 -18.22 -8.68
CA LEU A 146 14.83 -16.85 -9.09
C LEU A 146 13.97 -16.36 -10.25
N THR A 147 13.67 -17.23 -11.22
CA THR A 147 12.81 -16.88 -12.36
C THR A 147 11.39 -16.56 -11.90
N LEU A 148 10.83 -17.36 -10.98
CA LEU A 148 9.51 -17.11 -10.40
C LEU A 148 9.49 -15.79 -9.62
N LEU A 149 10.46 -15.59 -8.74
CA LEU A 149 10.58 -14.35 -7.95
C LEU A 149 10.66 -13.12 -8.86
N ASN A 150 11.51 -13.15 -9.89
CA ASN A 150 11.67 -12.03 -10.82
C ASN A 150 10.37 -11.73 -11.59
N ARG A 151 9.59 -12.74 -11.98
CA ARG A 151 8.29 -12.51 -12.63
C ARG A 151 7.29 -11.88 -11.68
N VAL A 152 7.21 -12.39 -10.45
CA VAL A 152 6.31 -11.84 -9.43
C VAL A 152 6.70 -10.40 -9.10
N ILE A 153 7.98 -10.11 -8.91
CA ILE A 153 8.49 -8.75 -8.67
C ILE A 153 8.15 -7.83 -9.86
N ALA A 154 8.43 -8.27 -11.09
CA ALA A 154 8.13 -7.46 -12.28
C ALA A 154 6.63 -7.17 -12.42
N ALA A 155 5.77 -8.16 -12.16
CA ALA A 155 4.32 -7.97 -12.13
C ALA A 155 3.91 -6.95 -11.06
N CYS A 156 4.46 -7.09 -9.85
CA CYS A 156 4.22 -6.18 -8.73
C CYS A 156 4.64 -4.73 -9.03
N MET A 157 5.75 -4.52 -9.74
CA MET A 157 6.25 -3.17 -10.05
C MET A 157 5.39 -2.40 -11.06
N THR A 158 4.62 -3.11 -11.88
CA THR A 158 3.80 -2.48 -12.94
C THR A 158 2.39 -2.13 -12.48
N GLN A 159 1.98 -2.62 -11.31
CA GLN A 159 0.63 -2.49 -10.80
C GLN A 159 0.63 -1.74 -9.48
N THR A 160 -0.29 -0.80 -9.32
CA THR A 160 -0.54 -0.12 -8.02
C THR A 160 -1.77 -0.66 -7.32
N ASP A 161 -2.50 -1.56 -7.97
CA ASP A 161 -3.71 -2.18 -7.44
C ASP A 161 -3.38 -3.51 -6.79
N ILE A 162 -3.76 -3.64 -5.52
CA ILE A 162 -3.45 -4.81 -4.69
C ILE A 162 -4.12 -6.06 -5.24
N GLU A 163 -5.36 -5.96 -5.74
CA GLU A 163 -6.10 -7.10 -6.27
C GLU A 163 -5.42 -7.65 -7.52
N ALA A 164 -5.06 -6.78 -8.46
CA ALA A 164 -4.31 -7.15 -9.66
C ALA A 164 -2.97 -7.82 -9.32
N ILE A 165 -2.23 -7.30 -8.31
CA ILE A 165 -0.97 -7.90 -7.86
C ILE A 165 -1.20 -9.34 -7.41
N LEU A 166 -2.22 -9.52 -6.55
CA LEU A 166 -2.57 -10.83 -6.02
C LEU A 166 -3.07 -11.81 -7.09
N GLU A 167 -3.77 -11.35 -8.12
CA GLU A 167 -4.15 -12.18 -9.27
C GLU A 167 -2.93 -12.73 -10.01
N VAL A 168 -1.92 -11.89 -10.25
CA VAL A 168 -0.68 -12.36 -10.89
C VAL A 168 0.05 -13.35 -9.99
N VAL A 169 0.13 -13.08 -8.69
CA VAL A 169 0.77 -13.96 -7.71
C VAL A 169 0.10 -15.32 -7.67
N CYS A 170 -1.23 -15.38 -7.56
CA CYS A 170 -2.00 -16.61 -7.60
C CYS A 170 -1.67 -17.41 -8.86
N ARG A 171 -1.72 -16.77 -10.04
CA ARG A 171 -1.39 -17.43 -11.31
C ARG A 171 0.04 -17.95 -11.37
N GLU A 172 1.04 -17.14 -11.03
CA GLU A 172 2.45 -17.56 -11.14
C GLU A 172 2.79 -18.66 -10.13
N LEU A 173 2.26 -18.59 -8.90
CA LEU A 173 2.41 -19.66 -7.91
C LEU A 173 1.73 -20.95 -8.38
N ALA A 174 0.52 -20.86 -8.92
CA ALA A 174 -0.20 -22.01 -9.45
C ALA A 174 0.58 -22.71 -10.56
N LEU A 175 1.12 -21.95 -11.51
CA LEU A 175 1.90 -22.49 -12.63
C LEU A 175 3.25 -23.06 -12.18
N ALA A 176 3.93 -22.42 -11.24
CA ALA A 176 5.24 -22.86 -10.77
C ALA A 176 5.17 -24.11 -9.90
N LEU A 177 4.10 -24.24 -9.11
CA LEU A 177 3.88 -25.33 -8.17
C LEU A 177 2.83 -26.31 -8.66
N ASP A 178 2.45 -26.32 -9.94
CA ASP A 178 1.42 -27.22 -10.49
C ASP A 178 0.20 -27.37 -9.56
N ALA A 179 -0.25 -26.24 -9.02
CA ALA A 179 -1.35 -26.19 -8.07
C ALA A 179 -2.62 -25.82 -8.86
N PRO A 180 -3.63 -26.70 -8.95
CA PRO A 180 -4.83 -26.46 -9.74
C PRO A 180 -5.70 -25.32 -9.19
N HIS A 181 -5.45 -24.90 -7.95
CA HIS A 181 -6.14 -23.78 -7.33
C HIS A 181 -5.21 -22.99 -6.41
N THR A 182 -5.28 -21.68 -6.55
CA THR A 182 -4.68 -20.73 -5.61
C THR A 182 -5.64 -19.58 -5.37
N ALA A 183 -5.67 -19.06 -4.16
CA ALA A 183 -6.54 -17.94 -3.79
C ALA A 183 -5.82 -17.03 -2.80
N ALA A 184 -5.96 -15.72 -2.98
CA ALA A 184 -5.46 -14.73 -2.06
C ALA A 184 -6.63 -14.03 -1.36
N ALA A 185 -6.51 -13.86 -0.05
CA ALA A 185 -7.49 -13.18 0.76
C ALA A 185 -6.84 -12.03 1.55
N LEU A 186 -7.53 -10.90 1.62
CA LEU A 186 -7.12 -9.74 2.41
C LEU A 186 -7.95 -9.65 3.69
N LEU A 187 -7.29 -9.34 4.79
CA LEU A 187 -7.94 -9.09 6.07
C LEU A 187 -8.54 -7.68 6.09
N ASN A 188 -9.71 -7.55 6.70
CA ASN A 188 -10.24 -6.24 7.03
C ASN A 188 -9.41 -5.58 8.15
N ARG A 189 -9.58 -4.26 8.35
CA ARG A 189 -8.81 -3.49 9.35
C ARG A 189 -8.96 -4.01 10.78
N ALA A 190 -10.11 -4.59 11.11
CA ALA A 190 -10.38 -5.17 12.43
C ALA A 190 -9.82 -6.60 12.60
N LYS A 191 -9.24 -7.20 11.55
CA LYS A 191 -8.78 -8.60 11.48
C LYS A 191 -9.87 -9.61 11.88
N THR A 192 -11.14 -9.29 11.62
CA THR A 192 -12.28 -10.16 11.94
C THR A 192 -12.74 -11.02 10.76
N GLU A 193 -12.43 -10.58 9.54
CA GLU A 193 -12.85 -11.21 8.29
C GLU A 193 -11.72 -11.14 7.27
N ALA A 194 -11.56 -12.19 6.47
CA ALA A 194 -10.70 -12.21 5.29
C ALA A 194 -11.56 -12.37 4.04
N LEU A 195 -11.44 -11.44 3.09
CA LEU A 195 -12.14 -11.48 1.80
C LEU A 195 -11.21 -12.06 0.74
N VAL A 196 -11.64 -13.10 0.02
CA VAL A 196 -10.92 -13.61 -1.14
C VAL A 196 -11.04 -12.62 -2.29
N VAL A 197 -9.93 -11.99 -2.66
CA VAL A 197 -9.87 -10.92 -3.67
C VAL A 197 -9.23 -11.34 -4.98
N ALA A 198 -8.49 -12.46 -4.98
CA ALA A 198 -7.89 -12.99 -6.20
C ALA A 198 -7.90 -14.52 -6.18
N GLU A 199 -8.04 -15.12 -7.35
CA GLU A 199 -8.08 -16.56 -7.53
C GLU A 199 -7.49 -16.96 -8.87
N TYR A 200 -6.76 -18.07 -8.90
CA TYR A 200 -6.44 -18.79 -10.12
C TYR A 200 -6.91 -20.24 -9.99
N ARG A 201 -7.53 -20.77 -11.05
CA ARG A 201 -8.05 -22.13 -11.13
C ARG A 201 -7.84 -22.72 -12.52
N THR A 202 -7.55 -24.01 -12.58
CA THR A 202 -7.33 -24.73 -13.84
C THR A 202 -8.54 -25.56 -14.30
N ASP A 203 -9.60 -25.63 -13.49
CA ASP A 203 -10.78 -26.46 -13.74
C ASP A 203 -12.10 -25.78 -13.35
N ASP A 204 -13.21 -26.47 -13.62
CA ASP A 204 -14.58 -25.98 -13.40
C ASP A 204 -15.04 -26.10 -11.93
N ARG A 205 -14.13 -26.32 -10.97
CA ARG A 205 -14.48 -26.30 -9.55
C ARG A 205 -15.04 -24.93 -9.14
N PRO A 206 -15.89 -24.87 -8.10
CA PRO A 206 -16.52 -23.62 -7.68
C PRO A 206 -15.49 -22.56 -7.29
N SER A 207 -15.78 -21.31 -7.66
CA SER A 207 -14.92 -20.17 -7.34
C SER A 207 -15.03 -19.78 -5.87
N ALA A 208 -13.88 -19.52 -5.25
CA ALA A 208 -13.77 -18.94 -3.92
C ALA A 208 -13.74 -17.40 -3.95
N LEU A 209 -13.69 -16.78 -5.13
CA LEU A 209 -13.64 -15.32 -5.26
C LEU A 209 -14.84 -14.65 -4.59
N ASN A 210 -14.60 -13.54 -3.90
CA ASN A 210 -15.59 -12.80 -3.08
C ASN A 210 -16.12 -13.55 -1.84
N GLN A 211 -15.57 -14.71 -1.49
CA GLN A 211 -15.93 -15.35 -0.23
C GLN A 211 -15.33 -14.61 0.96
N ILE A 212 -16.14 -14.46 2.00
CA ILE A 212 -15.73 -13.89 3.29
C ILE A 212 -15.49 -15.05 4.26
N ILE A 213 -14.27 -15.11 4.79
CA ILE A 213 -13.83 -16.09 5.79
C ILE A 213 -13.85 -15.39 7.16
N PRO A 214 -14.75 -15.78 8.09
CA PRO A 214 -14.76 -15.22 9.43
C PRO A 214 -13.54 -15.70 10.22
N VAL A 215 -12.61 -14.80 10.53
CA VAL A 215 -11.33 -15.12 11.19
C VAL A 215 -11.55 -15.74 12.55
N ILE A 216 -12.48 -15.20 13.35
CA ILE A 216 -12.77 -15.72 14.69
C ILE A 216 -13.28 -17.17 14.67
N LYS A 217 -13.87 -17.61 13.56
CA LYS A 217 -14.37 -18.97 13.40
C LYS A 217 -13.33 -19.89 12.74
N SER A 218 -12.23 -19.37 12.22
CA SER A 218 -11.27 -20.12 11.41
C SER A 218 -9.96 -20.35 12.17
N PRO A 219 -9.73 -21.55 12.76
CA PRO A 219 -8.51 -21.82 13.52
C PRO A 219 -7.24 -21.68 12.66
N ALA A 220 -7.31 -22.01 11.36
CA ALA A 220 -6.19 -21.78 10.44
C ALA A 220 -5.76 -20.31 10.38
N TYR A 221 -6.71 -19.37 10.30
CA TYR A 221 -6.38 -17.93 10.33
C TYR A 221 -5.91 -17.48 11.72
N GLN A 222 -6.41 -18.07 12.81
CA GLN A 222 -5.92 -17.77 14.15
C GLN A 222 -4.45 -18.15 14.32
N VAL A 223 -4.07 -19.36 13.86
CA VAL A 223 -2.68 -19.83 13.83
C VAL A 223 -1.84 -18.91 12.94
N LEU A 224 -2.34 -18.57 11.75
CA LEU A 224 -1.66 -17.68 10.81
C LEU A 224 -1.34 -16.30 11.42
N LEU A 225 -2.30 -15.72 12.17
CA LEU A 225 -2.15 -14.44 12.86
C LEU A 225 -1.20 -14.51 14.06
N ALA A 226 -1.20 -15.64 14.78
CA ALA A 226 -0.35 -15.84 15.96
C ALA A 226 1.10 -16.10 15.58
N ASP A 227 1.32 -17.06 14.67
CA ASP A 227 2.64 -17.58 14.36
C ASP A 227 3.34 -16.79 13.24
N LYS A 228 2.56 -16.12 12.38
CA LYS A 228 3.05 -15.39 11.20
C LYS A 228 3.95 -16.24 10.29
N ALA A 229 3.70 -17.54 10.30
CA ALA A 229 4.45 -18.57 9.61
C ALA A 229 3.51 -19.36 8.66
N PRO A 230 4.06 -20.00 7.62
CA PRO A 230 3.24 -20.74 6.68
C PRO A 230 2.68 -22.01 7.32
N LEU A 231 1.45 -22.35 6.92
CA LEU A 231 0.70 -23.48 7.42
C LEU A 231 0.58 -24.55 6.32
N LEU A 232 1.16 -25.72 6.56
CA LEU A 232 1.01 -26.89 5.69
C LEU A 232 -0.07 -27.83 6.27
N VAL A 233 -1.07 -28.14 5.45
CA VAL A 233 -2.14 -29.09 5.75
C VAL A 233 -2.06 -30.27 4.79
N ALA A 234 -1.71 -31.44 5.34
CA ALA A 234 -1.60 -32.67 4.57
C ALA A 234 -2.98 -33.22 4.14
N ASP A 235 -4.00 -33.14 5.01
CA ASP A 235 -5.36 -33.58 4.66
C ASP A 235 -6.43 -32.67 5.25
N ALA A 236 -7.08 -31.89 4.39
CA ALA A 236 -8.13 -30.94 4.74
C ALA A 236 -9.40 -31.61 5.31
N ARG A 237 -9.56 -32.92 5.12
CA ARG A 237 -10.70 -33.70 5.63
C ARG A 237 -10.55 -34.08 7.10
N THR A 238 -9.32 -34.13 7.60
CA THR A 238 -9.02 -34.58 8.97
C THR A 238 -8.41 -33.47 9.82
N ASP A 239 -7.68 -32.52 9.23
CA ASP A 239 -6.98 -31.46 9.97
C ASP A 239 -7.97 -30.55 10.72
N GLU A 240 -7.81 -30.42 12.04
CA GLU A 240 -8.70 -29.62 12.89
C GLU A 240 -8.61 -28.12 12.60
N ARG A 241 -7.47 -27.65 12.08
CA ARG A 241 -7.27 -26.23 11.77
C ARG A 241 -8.19 -25.74 10.66
N LEU A 242 -8.64 -26.65 9.80
CA LEU A 242 -9.61 -26.37 8.74
C LEU A 242 -11.06 -26.70 9.13
N ALA A 243 -11.38 -27.00 10.39
CA ALA A 243 -12.73 -27.41 10.79
C ALA A 243 -13.85 -26.47 10.28
N ALA A 244 -13.62 -25.15 10.28
CA ALA A 244 -14.60 -24.16 9.84
C ALA A 244 -14.79 -24.06 8.33
N THR A 245 -13.76 -24.37 7.55
CA THR A 245 -13.78 -24.35 6.08
C THR A 245 -13.80 -25.74 5.47
N ARG A 246 -13.77 -26.81 6.27
CA ARG A 246 -13.70 -28.22 5.86
C ARG A 246 -14.79 -28.56 4.84
N ARG A 247 -16.03 -28.14 5.11
CA ARG A 247 -17.16 -28.41 4.21
C ARG A 247 -16.91 -27.82 2.82
N ALA A 248 -16.46 -26.57 2.73
CA ALA A 248 -16.15 -25.91 1.47
C ALA A 248 -14.95 -26.58 0.77
N MET A 249 -13.89 -26.92 1.52
CA MET A 249 -12.73 -27.64 0.99
C MET A 249 -13.13 -28.98 0.36
N VAL A 250 -13.97 -29.77 1.06
CA VAL A 250 -14.47 -31.06 0.57
C VAL A 250 -15.40 -30.91 -0.63
N GLU A 251 -16.35 -29.97 -0.55
CA GLU A 251 -17.30 -29.68 -1.63
C GLU A 251 -16.59 -29.22 -2.90
N TYR A 252 -15.47 -28.49 -2.76
CA TYR A 252 -14.67 -28.02 -3.88
C TYR A 252 -13.60 -29.04 -4.31
N GLY A 253 -13.46 -30.16 -3.59
CA GLY A 253 -12.55 -31.24 -3.96
C GLY A 253 -11.08 -31.00 -3.63
N TRP A 254 -10.79 -30.16 -2.63
CA TRP A 254 -9.45 -29.87 -2.14
C TRP A 254 -9.10 -30.77 -0.95
N ALA A 255 -7.92 -31.41 -1.01
CA ALA A 255 -7.47 -32.34 0.03
C ALA A 255 -6.19 -31.89 0.73
N SER A 256 -5.30 -31.14 0.10
CA SER A 256 -4.14 -30.56 0.79
C SER A 256 -4.02 -29.07 0.48
N LEU A 257 -3.41 -28.33 1.41
CA LEU A 257 -3.35 -26.87 1.38
C LEU A 257 -2.00 -26.38 1.93
N ILE A 258 -1.38 -25.44 1.23
CA ILE A 258 -0.41 -24.51 1.82
C ILE A 258 -1.12 -23.18 2.05
N LEU A 259 -1.04 -22.61 3.24
CA LEU A 259 -1.55 -21.27 3.55
C LEU A 259 -0.40 -20.37 4.02
N LEU A 260 -0.12 -19.32 3.26
CA LEU A 260 1.03 -18.43 3.42
C LEU A 260 0.55 -17.07 3.95
N PRO A 261 1.05 -16.58 5.09
CA PRO A 261 0.73 -15.21 5.51
C PRO A 261 1.42 -14.17 4.63
N LEU A 262 0.71 -13.08 4.37
CA LEU A 262 1.29 -11.88 3.76
C LEU A 262 1.60 -10.88 4.87
N VAL A 263 2.87 -10.76 5.25
CA VAL A 263 3.32 -10.04 6.46
C VAL A 263 4.08 -8.76 6.11
N VAL A 264 3.60 -7.62 6.61
CA VAL A 264 4.23 -6.31 6.45
C VAL A 264 4.43 -5.70 7.83
N GLU A 265 5.67 -5.31 8.16
CA GLU A 265 6.02 -4.67 9.44
C GLU A 265 5.44 -5.39 10.67
N ASP A 266 5.53 -6.74 10.67
CA ASP A 266 5.00 -7.62 11.73
C ASP A 266 3.46 -7.72 11.79
N GLU A 267 2.74 -7.15 10.82
CA GLU A 267 1.29 -7.30 10.65
C GLU A 267 0.94 -8.24 9.49
N VAL A 268 0.02 -9.17 9.72
CA VAL A 268 -0.55 -10.00 8.65
C VAL A 268 -1.64 -9.19 7.94
N LEU A 269 -1.43 -8.89 6.66
CA LEU A 269 -2.39 -8.19 5.79
C LEU A 269 -3.41 -9.16 5.17
N GLY A 270 -3.05 -10.43 5.05
CA GLY A 270 -3.83 -11.42 4.34
C GLY A 270 -3.11 -12.75 4.23
N ALA A 271 -3.61 -13.60 3.35
CA ALA A 271 -3.02 -14.91 3.11
C ALA A 271 -3.13 -15.33 1.64
N VAL A 272 -2.18 -16.12 1.17
CA VAL A 272 -2.27 -16.85 -0.11
C VAL A 272 -2.36 -18.34 0.19
N GLY A 273 -3.43 -18.98 -0.31
CA GLY A 273 -3.65 -20.41 -0.24
C GLY A 273 -3.34 -21.09 -1.57
N LEU A 274 -2.71 -22.27 -1.51
CA LEU A 274 -2.53 -23.17 -2.66
C LEU A 274 -3.13 -24.53 -2.33
N SER A 275 -3.99 -25.05 -3.20
CA SER A 275 -4.76 -26.26 -2.94
C SER A 275 -4.50 -27.34 -3.99
N ARG A 276 -4.38 -28.59 -3.55
CA ARG A 276 -4.30 -29.78 -4.42
C ARG A 276 -5.36 -30.82 -4.00
N PRO A 277 -5.89 -31.62 -4.95
CA PRO A 277 -6.96 -32.58 -4.67
C PRO A 277 -6.46 -33.90 -4.04
N GLN A 278 -5.16 -34.17 -4.08
CA GLN A 278 -4.56 -35.30 -3.38
C GLN A 278 -4.05 -34.90 -1.98
N PRO A 279 -4.27 -35.72 -0.94
CA PRO A 279 -3.65 -35.53 0.37
C PRO A 279 -2.12 -35.63 0.30
N ALA A 280 -1.44 -34.94 1.21
CA ALA A 280 0.02 -34.95 1.39
C ALA A 280 0.80 -34.76 0.08
N SER A 281 0.25 -33.97 -0.84
CA SER A 281 0.82 -33.81 -2.18
C SER A 281 1.81 -32.65 -2.28
N PHE A 282 1.86 -31.74 -1.30
CA PHE A 282 2.87 -30.67 -1.23
C PHE A 282 4.13 -31.16 -0.52
N THR A 283 5.30 -30.82 -1.06
CA THR A 283 6.60 -31.16 -0.46
C THR A 283 7.15 -30.00 0.39
N PRO A 284 8.17 -30.24 1.24
CA PRO A 284 8.89 -29.15 1.92
C PRO A 284 9.47 -28.11 0.96
N GLU A 285 9.92 -28.54 -0.22
CA GLU A 285 10.44 -27.64 -1.25
C GLU A 285 9.34 -26.74 -1.84
N ASP A 286 8.13 -27.28 -2.05
CA ASP A 286 6.97 -26.48 -2.47
C ASP A 286 6.69 -25.36 -1.45
N LEU A 287 6.76 -25.71 -0.16
CA LEU A 287 6.54 -24.76 0.94
C LEU A 287 7.61 -23.67 1.00
N GLU A 288 8.90 -24.04 0.89
CA GLU A 288 10.01 -23.08 0.87
C GLU A 288 9.89 -22.09 -0.29
N LEU A 289 9.60 -22.59 -1.50
CA LEU A 289 9.44 -21.75 -2.68
C LEU A 289 8.25 -20.78 -2.53
N ALA A 290 7.10 -21.31 -2.11
CA ALA A 290 5.89 -20.51 -1.95
C ALA A 290 6.07 -19.44 -0.85
N TRP A 291 6.77 -19.79 0.24
CA TRP A 291 7.08 -18.86 1.33
C TRP A 291 8.02 -17.73 0.90
N SER A 292 9.06 -18.06 0.11
CA SER A 292 9.97 -17.08 -0.49
C SER A 292 9.21 -16.05 -1.35
N VAL A 293 8.26 -16.53 -2.17
CA VAL A 293 7.39 -15.67 -2.98
C VAL A 293 6.47 -14.81 -2.12
N ALA A 294 5.82 -15.39 -1.10
CA ALA A 294 4.94 -14.64 -0.19
C ALA A 294 5.66 -13.47 0.50
N GLY A 295 6.93 -13.65 0.86
CA GLY A 295 7.78 -12.57 1.40
C GLY A 295 7.95 -11.41 0.41
N GLN A 296 8.26 -11.70 -0.87
CA GLN A 296 8.40 -10.66 -1.90
C GLN A 296 7.08 -9.93 -2.17
N VAL A 297 5.98 -10.69 -2.23
CA VAL A 297 4.63 -10.13 -2.43
C VAL A 297 4.26 -9.22 -1.28
N SER A 298 4.57 -9.60 -0.05
CA SER A 298 4.30 -8.76 1.13
C SER A 298 5.00 -7.40 1.02
N GLY A 299 6.28 -7.39 0.61
CA GLY A 299 7.02 -6.14 0.36
C GLY A 299 6.40 -5.28 -0.75
N ALA A 300 5.96 -5.89 -1.84
CA ALA A 300 5.25 -5.19 -2.91
C ALA A 300 3.92 -4.58 -2.46
N LEU A 301 3.13 -5.32 -1.67
CA LEU A 301 1.87 -4.83 -1.12
C LEU A 301 2.08 -3.65 -0.18
N ALA A 302 3.12 -3.68 0.65
CA ALA A 302 3.50 -2.55 1.52
C ALA A 302 3.75 -1.28 0.68
N HIS A 303 4.52 -1.42 -0.40
CA HIS A 303 4.82 -0.30 -1.30
C HIS A 303 3.55 0.25 -1.99
N ALA A 304 2.72 -0.64 -2.54
CA ALA A 304 1.47 -0.24 -3.20
C ALA A 304 0.51 0.46 -2.23
N HIS A 305 0.39 -0.03 -0.99
CA HIS A 305 -0.44 0.60 0.03
C HIS A 305 0.06 1.99 0.42
N ALA A 306 1.36 2.14 0.68
CA ALA A 306 1.97 3.43 1.01
C ALA A 306 1.78 4.46 -0.12
N GLU A 307 1.96 4.04 -1.38
CA GLU A 307 1.76 4.93 -2.53
C GLU A 307 0.29 5.32 -2.72
N ARG A 308 -0.65 4.39 -2.48
CA ARG A 308 -2.10 4.66 -2.52
C ARG A 308 -2.51 5.68 -1.45
N GLU A 309 -2.02 5.52 -0.22
CA GLU A 309 -2.29 6.43 0.89
C GLU A 309 -1.71 7.83 0.61
N ARG A 310 -0.44 7.89 0.15
CA ARG A 310 0.19 9.15 -0.26
C ARG A 310 -0.60 9.87 -1.35
N ARG A 311 -1.09 9.13 -2.36
CA ARG A 311 -1.92 9.68 -3.44
C ARG A 311 -3.27 10.16 -2.94
N LEU A 312 -3.90 9.43 -2.02
CA LEU A 312 -5.16 9.84 -1.40
C LEU A 312 -5.00 11.14 -0.61
N LEU A 313 -3.97 11.24 0.24
CA LEU A 313 -3.69 12.44 1.02
C LEU A 313 -3.36 13.65 0.12
N ALA A 314 -2.53 13.44 -0.91
CA ALA A 314 -2.24 14.50 -1.89
C ALA A 314 -3.51 14.98 -2.60
N THR A 315 -4.38 14.05 -3.02
CA THR A 315 -5.65 14.38 -3.67
C THR A 315 -6.60 15.12 -2.73
N ALA A 316 -6.68 14.71 -1.46
CA ALA A 316 -7.49 15.39 -0.46
C ALA A 316 -7.05 16.86 -0.22
N ILE A 317 -5.73 17.11 -0.20
CA ILE A 317 -5.19 18.48 -0.07
C ILE A 317 -5.47 19.30 -1.34
N GLU A 318 -5.27 18.71 -2.52
CA GLU A 318 -5.55 19.37 -3.81
C GLU A 318 -7.03 19.75 -3.96
N GLN A 319 -7.95 18.91 -3.46
CA GLN A 319 -9.40 19.14 -3.57
C GLN A 319 -10.02 19.85 -2.37
N ALA A 320 -9.24 20.21 -1.36
CA ALA A 320 -9.74 20.94 -0.21
C ALA A 320 -10.37 22.28 -0.63
N ALA A 321 -11.56 22.58 -0.11
CA ALA A 321 -12.27 23.83 -0.42
C ALA A 321 -11.58 25.07 0.19
N GLU A 322 -10.83 24.88 1.27
CA GLU A 322 -10.04 25.94 1.91
C GLU A 322 -8.66 26.05 1.28
N SER A 323 -8.09 27.25 1.31
CA SER A 323 -6.77 27.53 0.76
C SER A 323 -5.70 26.90 1.67
N VAL A 324 -4.89 26.02 1.09
CA VAL A 324 -3.77 25.35 1.76
C VAL A 324 -2.46 25.88 1.19
N VAL A 325 -1.58 26.34 2.07
CA VAL A 325 -0.24 26.83 1.72
C VAL A 325 0.79 26.13 2.60
N ILE A 326 1.84 25.57 2.00
CA ILE A 326 2.96 24.98 2.73
C ILE A 326 4.21 25.81 2.43
N THR A 327 4.94 26.19 3.47
CA THR A 327 6.21 26.90 3.36
C THR A 327 7.35 26.13 3.99
N ASP A 328 8.59 26.46 3.59
CA ASP A 328 9.77 26.12 4.39
C ASP A 328 9.78 26.87 5.73
N SER A 329 10.80 26.61 6.56
CA SER A 329 11.00 27.27 7.86
C SER A 329 11.34 28.77 7.76
N ALA A 330 11.72 29.28 6.58
CA ALA A 330 11.92 30.71 6.32
C ALA A 330 10.67 31.42 5.79
N GLY A 331 9.57 30.69 5.56
CA GLY A 331 8.32 31.19 5.02
C GLY A 331 8.32 31.35 3.50
N THR A 332 9.16 30.61 2.77
CA THR A 332 9.10 30.49 1.31
C THR A 332 8.04 29.47 0.93
N ILE A 333 7.10 29.84 0.08
CA ILE A 333 6.02 28.95 -0.40
C ILE A 333 6.62 27.83 -1.23
N LEU A 334 6.35 26.59 -0.82
CA LEU A 334 6.71 25.37 -1.54
C LEU A 334 5.51 24.75 -2.25
N TYR A 335 4.31 24.94 -1.71
CA TYR A 335 3.09 24.36 -2.24
C TYR A 335 1.87 25.25 -1.96
N VAL A 336 0.94 25.28 -2.92
CA VAL A 336 -0.41 25.84 -2.79
C VAL A 336 -1.42 24.95 -3.52
N ASN A 337 -2.62 24.79 -2.97
CA ASN A 337 -3.70 24.03 -3.63
C ASN A 337 -4.54 24.93 -4.59
N PRO A 338 -5.38 24.35 -5.47
CA PRO A 338 -6.27 25.08 -6.36
C PRO A 338 -7.18 26.11 -5.68
N ALA A 339 -7.63 25.86 -4.45
CA ALA A 339 -8.43 26.83 -3.69
C ALA A 339 -7.67 28.13 -3.42
N PHE A 340 -6.35 28.05 -3.17
CA PHE A 340 -5.50 29.24 -3.08
C PHE A 340 -5.52 30.05 -4.39
N GLU A 341 -5.42 29.39 -5.55
CA GLU A 341 -5.42 30.08 -6.84
C GLU A 341 -6.76 30.76 -7.10
N ALA A 342 -7.87 30.04 -6.85
CA ALA A 342 -9.23 30.53 -7.01
C ALA A 342 -9.54 31.72 -6.10
N VAL A 343 -9.08 31.67 -4.83
CA VAL A 343 -9.30 32.75 -3.87
C VAL A 343 -8.39 33.93 -4.16
N THR A 344 -7.09 33.74 -4.41
CA THR A 344 -6.13 34.85 -4.44
C THR A 344 -5.93 35.45 -5.83
N GLY A 345 -6.21 34.69 -6.89
CA GLY A 345 -5.94 35.04 -8.28
C GLY A 345 -4.47 34.83 -8.71
N TYR A 346 -3.59 34.39 -7.81
CA TYR A 346 -2.22 34.01 -8.15
C TYR A 346 -2.16 32.54 -8.56
N THR A 347 -1.45 32.23 -9.64
CA THR A 347 -1.22 30.83 -10.00
C THR A 347 -0.18 30.18 -9.09
N ARG A 348 -0.18 28.86 -8.99
CA ARG A 348 0.82 28.06 -8.28
C ARG A 348 2.23 28.41 -8.75
N ALA A 349 2.43 28.55 -10.06
CA ALA A 349 3.73 28.90 -10.63
C ALA A 349 4.20 30.31 -10.21
N GLU A 350 3.27 31.25 -10.02
CA GLU A 350 3.59 32.59 -9.53
C GLU A 350 3.86 32.63 -8.02
N ALA A 351 3.20 31.75 -7.27
CA ALA A 351 3.26 31.71 -5.80
C ALA A 351 4.48 30.95 -5.27
N ILE A 352 4.84 29.82 -5.89
CA ILE A 352 6.00 29.00 -5.47
C ILE A 352 7.29 29.83 -5.50
N GLY A 353 8.12 29.67 -4.46
CA GLY A 353 9.37 30.41 -4.28
C GLY A 353 9.19 31.84 -3.74
N ARG A 354 7.95 32.33 -3.62
CA ARG A 354 7.67 33.63 -2.99
C ARG A 354 7.34 33.47 -1.52
N ASN A 355 7.32 34.59 -0.80
CA ASN A 355 6.85 34.62 0.59
C ASN A 355 5.35 35.02 0.62
N PRO A 356 4.52 34.48 1.54
CA PRO A 356 3.08 34.80 1.64
C PRO A 356 2.74 36.29 1.76
N ARG A 357 3.72 37.15 2.07
CA ARG A 357 3.59 38.61 2.01
C ARG A 357 3.16 39.16 0.64
N ILE A 358 3.19 38.38 -0.44
CA ILE A 358 2.58 38.76 -1.73
C ILE A 358 1.09 39.12 -1.62
N LEU A 359 0.40 38.59 -0.60
CA LEU A 359 -1.02 38.86 -0.33
C LEU A 359 -1.23 40.07 0.61
N LYS A 360 -0.16 40.70 1.10
CA LYS A 360 -0.25 41.71 2.17
C LYS A 360 -1.02 42.96 1.72
N SER A 361 -2.11 43.27 2.44
CA SER A 361 -2.93 44.46 2.19
C SER A 361 -2.39 45.75 2.82
N GLY A 362 -1.61 45.62 3.89
CA GLY A 362 -1.19 46.75 4.75
C GLY A 362 -2.20 47.13 5.84
N LYS A 363 -3.31 46.39 5.98
CA LYS A 363 -4.31 46.62 7.03
C LYS A 363 -3.90 46.09 8.41
N GLN A 364 -3.00 45.11 8.46
CA GLN A 364 -2.42 44.59 9.70
C GLN A 364 -1.17 45.38 10.07
N ASP A 365 -1.01 45.63 11.37
CA ASP A 365 0.17 46.30 11.90
C ASP A 365 1.41 45.37 11.96
N PRO A 366 2.63 45.92 12.19
CA PRO A 366 3.82 45.10 12.35
C PRO A 366 3.83 44.21 13.61
N ALA A 367 3.10 44.56 14.67
CA ALA A 367 3.05 43.79 15.91
C ALA A 367 2.32 42.46 15.71
N PHE A 368 1.26 42.47 14.91
CA PHE A 368 0.51 41.29 14.49
C PHE A 368 1.42 40.25 13.82
N TYR A 369 2.24 40.66 12.85
CA TYR A 369 3.17 39.73 12.18
C TYR A 369 4.29 39.23 13.10
N ARG A 370 4.77 40.06 14.04
CA ARG A 370 5.74 39.61 15.04
C ARG A 370 5.15 38.53 15.94
N HIS A 371 3.92 38.73 16.42
CA HIS A 371 3.23 37.75 17.25
C HIS A 371 3.05 36.42 16.50
N LEU A 372 2.56 36.46 15.25
CA LEU A 372 2.46 35.28 14.40
C LEU A 372 3.79 34.53 14.30
N TRP A 373 4.87 35.22 13.92
CA TRP A 373 6.18 34.58 13.76
C TRP A 373 6.71 34.01 15.06
N GLN A 374 6.55 34.71 16.18
CA GLN A 374 6.93 34.21 17.51
C GLN A 374 6.18 32.92 17.87
N THR A 375 4.86 32.88 17.66
CA THR A 375 4.04 31.69 17.95
C THR A 375 4.48 30.48 17.13
N ILE A 376 4.55 30.62 15.80
CA ILE A 376 4.84 29.45 14.95
C ILE A 376 6.28 28.97 15.08
N THR A 377 7.24 29.88 15.33
CA THR A 377 8.66 29.50 15.53
C THR A 377 8.94 28.94 16.92
N ALA A 378 8.13 29.28 17.93
CA ALA A 378 8.09 28.56 19.20
C ALA A 378 7.50 27.15 19.05
N GLY A 379 6.90 26.86 17.89
CA GLY A 379 6.34 25.56 17.57
C GLY A 379 4.92 25.36 18.07
N GLU A 380 4.21 26.47 18.32
CA GLU A 380 2.80 26.54 18.68
C GLU A 380 1.93 26.80 17.44
N VAL A 381 0.65 26.45 17.51
CA VAL A 381 -0.33 26.72 16.44
C VAL A 381 -0.83 28.15 16.56
N TRP A 382 -0.75 28.92 15.49
CA TRP A 382 -1.27 30.28 15.43
C TRP A 382 -2.64 30.32 14.74
N HIS A 383 -3.56 31.11 15.28
CA HIS A 383 -4.89 31.36 14.71
C HIS A 383 -5.11 32.86 14.59
N GLY A 384 -5.69 33.32 13.48
CA GLY A 384 -6.06 34.72 13.35
C GLY A 384 -6.70 35.09 12.02
N LYS A 385 -7.11 36.36 11.92
CA LYS A 385 -7.75 36.92 10.73
C LYS A 385 -6.78 37.80 9.95
N PHE A 386 -6.77 37.65 8.63
CA PHE A 386 -6.10 38.56 7.71
C PHE A 386 -7.13 39.28 6.85
N VAL A 387 -6.83 40.53 6.55
CA VAL A 387 -7.35 41.26 5.40
C VAL A 387 -6.22 41.28 4.40
N ASN A 388 -6.36 40.54 3.31
CA ASN A 388 -5.36 40.40 2.27
C ASN A 388 -5.81 41.10 0.99
N ARG A 389 -4.94 41.08 -0.01
CA ARG A 389 -5.15 41.66 -1.32
C ARG A 389 -5.07 40.57 -2.38
N HIS A 390 -6.09 40.49 -3.23
CA HIS A 390 -6.09 39.69 -4.44
C HIS A 390 -5.04 40.22 -5.43
N LYS A 391 -4.72 39.44 -6.46
CA LYS A 391 -3.85 39.86 -7.56
C LYS A 391 -4.36 41.10 -8.29
N ASP A 392 -5.68 41.26 -8.40
CA ASP A 392 -6.33 42.43 -9.04
C ASP A 392 -6.35 43.70 -8.17
N GLY A 393 -5.89 43.61 -6.92
CA GLY A 393 -5.82 44.72 -5.99
C GLY A 393 -7.00 44.82 -5.02
N SER A 394 -8.09 44.09 -5.24
CA SER A 394 -9.25 44.06 -4.33
C SER A 394 -8.90 43.39 -2.99
N LEU A 395 -9.65 43.73 -1.94
CA LEU A 395 -9.40 43.22 -0.60
C LEU A 395 -10.34 42.05 -0.26
N PHE A 396 -9.82 41.08 0.48
CA PHE A 396 -10.60 40.00 1.05
C PHE A 396 -10.19 39.70 2.49
N THR A 397 -11.14 39.18 3.26
CA THR A 397 -10.88 38.68 4.62
C THR A 397 -10.73 37.17 4.59
N GLU A 398 -9.74 36.67 5.32
CA GLU A 398 -9.56 35.24 5.57
C GLU A 398 -9.31 34.96 7.06
N GLU A 399 -9.85 33.84 7.53
CA GLU A 399 -9.47 33.21 8.79
C GLU A 399 -8.40 32.16 8.51
N ALA A 400 -7.33 32.14 9.30
CA ALA A 400 -6.18 31.29 9.05
C ALA A 400 -5.72 30.56 10.31
N THR A 401 -5.37 29.30 10.13
CA THR A 401 -4.64 28.49 11.10
C THR A 401 -3.28 28.15 10.51
N ILE A 402 -2.20 28.39 11.26
CA ILE A 402 -0.83 28.10 10.83
C ILE A 402 -0.19 27.15 11.83
N THR A 403 0.18 25.97 11.34
CA THR A 403 0.71 24.87 12.13
C THR A 403 2.16 24.56 11.74
N PRO A 404 3.10 24.49 12.71
CA PRO A 404 4.46 24.06 12.45
C PRO A 404 4.54 22.53 12.27
N VAL A 405 5.29 22.09 11.27
CA VAL A 405 5.56 20.67 11.00
C VAL A 405 6.98 20.34 11.43
N ARG A 406 7.14 19.25 12.19
CA ARG A 406 8.42 18.84 12.78
C ARG A 406 8.96 17.58 12.10
N ASP A 407 10.29 17.48 12.01
CA ASP A 407 10.98 16.23 11.66
C ASP A 407 11.01 15.25 12.85
N ALA A 408 11.53 14.04 12.62
CA ALA A 408 11.70 13.02 13.66
C ALA A 408 12.61 13.48 14.83
N GLY A 409 13.46 14.49 14.60
CA GLY A 409 14.31 15.11 15.63
C GLY A 409 13.62 16.27 16.37
N GLY A 410 12.34 16.54 16.10
CA GLY A 410 11.56 17.59 16.75
C GLY A 410 11.78 19.01 16.21
N ARG A 411 12.62 19.18 15.18
CA ARG A 411 12.93 20.48 14.57
C ARG A 411 11.84 20.89 13.59
N ILE A 412 11.45 22.16 13.61
CA ILE A 412 10.46 22.70 12.67
C ILE A 412 11.10 22.77 11.28
N THR A 413 10.48 22.11 10.31
CA THR A 413 10.95 22.08 8.90
C THR A 413 10.06 22.90 7.98
N HIS A 414 8.77 22.94 8.26
CA HIS A 414 7.75 23.57 7.41
C HIS A 414 6.67 24.24 8.24
N PHE A 415 5.91 25.13 7.62
CA PHE A 415 4.63 25.62 8.15
C PHE A 415 3.51 25.27 7.17
N VAL A 416 2.39 24.78 7.71
CA VAL A 416 1.17 24.51 6.94
C VAL A 416 0.12 25.52 7.38
N ALA A 417 -0.36 26.32 6.43
CA ALA A 417 -1.44 27.27 6.64
C ALA A 417 -2.71 26.79 5.94
N VAL A 418 -3.81 26.70 6.69
CA VAL A 418 -5.16 26.47 6.16
C VAL A 418 -5.97 27.75 6.36
N LYS A 419 -6.57 28.24 5.27
CA LYS A 419 -7.18 29.58 5.20
C LYS A 419 -8.57 29.50 4.60
N ARG A 420 -9.56 30.00 5.35
CA ARG A 420 -10.94 30.13 4.90
C ARG A 420 -11.23 31.57 4.53
N ASN A 421 -11.68 31.82 3.31
CA ASN A 421 -12.18 33.14 2.90
C ASN A 421 -13.55 33.39 3.57
N THR A 422 -13.69 34.48 4.31
CA THR A 422 -14.91 34.85 5.06
C THR A 422 -15.55 36.13 4.54
N THR A 423 -15.07 36.66 3.41
CA THR A 423 -15.48 37.97 2.88
C THR A 423 -17.00 38.06 2.64
N ARG A 424 -17.59 37.00 2.07
CA ARG A 424 -19.02 36.97 1.76
C ARG A 424 -19.86 36.88 3.02
N GLU A 425 -19.50 36.01 3.94
CA GLU A 425 -20.18 35.83 5.22
C GLU A 425 -20.16 37.12 6.04
N GLU A 426 -19.01 37.79 6.14
CA GLU A 426 -18.88 39.06 6.86
C GLU A 426 -19.76 40.15 6.24
N HIS A 427 -19.79 40.24 4.90
CA HIS A 427 -20.65 41.21 4.21
C HIS A 427 -22.14 40.95 4.45
N LEU A 428 -22.56 39.68 4.41
CA LEU A 428 -23.96 39.29 4.68
C LEU A 428 -24.33 39.58 6.14
N GLU A 429 -23.42 39.34 7.09
CA GLU A 429 -23.65 39.62 8.49
C GLU A 429 -23.79 41.13 8.76
N GLU A 430 -22.94 41.96 8.15
CA GLU A 430 -23.05 43.42 8.22
C GLU A 430 -24.37 43.93 7.64
N GLN A 431 -24.76 43.43 6.46
CA GLN A 431 -26.04 43.78 5.83
C GLN A 431 -27.22 43.39 6.72
N PHE A 432 -27.19 42.18 7.30
CA PHE A 432 -28.23 41.70 8.19
C PHE A 432 -28.33 42.56 9.46
N ARG A 433 -27.20 42.86 10.11
CA ARG A 433 -27.15 43.76 11.27
C ARG A 433 -27.72 45.13 10.95
N GLN A 434 -27.49 45.66 9.75
CA GLN A 434 -28.05 46.94 9.32
C GLN A 434 -29.58 46.87 9.09
N VAL A 435 -30.08 45.77 8.52
CA VAL A 435 -31.52 45.54 8.37
C VAL A 435 -32.22 45.43 9.73
N GLN A 436 -31.65 44.69 10.69
CA GLN A 436 -32.22 44.57 12.05
C GLN A 436 -32.29 45.92 12.77
N LYS A 437 -31.22 46.73 12.70
CA LYS A 437 -31.22 48.09 13.26
C LYS A 437 -32.35 48.93 12.67
N MET A 438 -32.59 48.82 11.37
CA MET A 438 -33.65 49.57 10.69
C MET A 438 -35.06 49.04 11.03
N GLU A 439 -35.25 47.74 11.17
CA GLU A 439 -36.55 47.17 11.57
C GLU A 439 -36.93 47.57 13.01
N ALA A 440 -35.97 47.55 13.93
CA ALA A 440 -36.18 47.99 15.32
C ALA A 440 -36.59 49.47 15.39
N LEU A 441 -35.92 50.33 14.62
CA LEU A 441 -36.29 51.75 14.49
C LEU A 441 -37.70 51.91 13.86
N GLY A 442 -38.02 51.09 12.86
CA GLY A 442 -39.32 51.00 12.20
C GLY A 442 -40.51 50.78 13.13
N ARG A 443 -40.43 49.74 13.96
CA ARG A 443 -41.51 49.37 14.88
C ARG A 443 -41.74 50.42 15.97
N LEU A 444 -40.68 50.97 16.53
CA LEU A 444 -40.78 52.02 17.55
C LEU A 444 -41.41 53.30 16.99
N THR A 445 -41.01 53.70 15.78
CA THR A 445 -41.48 54.94 15.16
C THR A 445 -42.98 54.91 14.85
N SER A 446 -43.55 53.78 14.43
CA SER A 446 -44.99 53.71 14.08
C SER A 446 -45.92 53.87 15.29
N GLY A 447 -45.60 53.29 16.44
CA GLY A 447 -46.41 53.42 17.66
C GLY A 447 -46.29 54.80 18.28
N ILE A 448 -45.04 55.29 18.42
CA ILE A 448 -44.74 56.60 18.98
C ILE A 448 -45.37 57.73 18.14
N THR A 449 -45.35 57.61 16.82
CA THR A 449 -45.93 58.63 15.93
C THR A 449 -47.44 58.72 16.06
N HIS A 450 -48.14 57.59 16.14
CA HIS A 450 -49.59 57.58 16.35
C HIS A 450 -49.95 58.37 17.62
N ASP A 451 -49.19 58.15 18.70
CA ASP A 451 -49.44 58.81 19.98
C ASP A 451 -49.12 60.31 19.92
N PHE A 452 -48.03 60.71 19.26
CA PHE A 452 -47.72 62.13 19.03
C PHE A 452 -48.80 62.83 18.20
N ASN A 453 -49.25 62.22 17.10
CA ASN A 453 -50.29 62.81 16.26
C ASN A 453 -51.61 62.97 17.02
N ASN A 454 -51.96 62.03 17.91
CA ASN A 454 -53.15 62.14 18.74
C ASN A 454 -53.07 63.33 19.70
N ILE A 455 -51.92 63.52 20.36
CA ILE A 455 -51.68 64.65 21.27
C ILE A 455 -51.69 65.97 20.50
N LEU A 456 -51.00 66.03 19.35
CA LEU A 456 -50.95 67.22 18.50
C LEU A 456 -52.32 67.58 17.94
N THR A 457 -53.13 66.59 17.55
CA THR A 457 -54.52 66.81 17.10
C THR A 457 -55.37 67.43 18.19
N ALA A 458 -55.24 66.97 19.44
CA ALA A 458 -55.94 67.56 20.57
C ALA A 458 -55.48 68.99 20.88
N ILE A 459 -54.16 69.22 20.93
CA ILE A 459 -53.57 70.55 21.17
C ILE A 459 -54.03 71.54 20.10
N ASN A 460 -53.91 71.17 18.81
CA ASN A 460 -54.33 72.00 17.70
C ASN A 460 -55.84 72.21 17.70
N GLY A 461 -56.64 71.19 17.99
CA GLY A 461 -58.10 71.29 18.05
C GLY A 461 -58.58 72.27 19.13
N PHE A 462 -58.03 72.19 20.35
CA PHE A 462 -58.37 73.15 21.42
C PHE A 462 -57.86 74.56 21.12
N ALA A 463 -56.66 74.70 20.54
CA ALA A 463 -56.13 75.99 20.12
C ALA A 463 -57.01 76.63 19.02
N GLU A 464 -57.50 75.85 18.05
CA GLU A 464 -58.39 76.34 17.00
C GLU A 464 -59.74 76.79 17.56
N LEU A 465 -60.32 76.01 18.49
CA LEU A 465 -61.55 76.40 19.20
C LEU A 465 -61.39 77.69 20.03
N LEU A 466 -60.25 77.85 20.70
CA LEU A 466 -59.91 79.09 21.42
C LEU A 466 -59.83 80.25 20.43
N LYS A 467 -59.14 80.07 19.29
CA LYS A 467 -59.03 81.09 18.24
C LYS A 467 -60.39 81.51 17.68
N MET A 468 -61.33 80.59 17.53
CA MET A 468 -62.70 80.88 17.07
C MET A 468 -63.53 81.68 18.09
N ARG A 469 -63.27 81.51 19.39
CA ARG A 469 -64.01 82.18 20.48
C ARG A 469 -63.43 83.53 20.89
N LEU A 470 -62.17 83.78 20.59
CA LEU A 470 -61.51 85.05 20.89
C LEU A 470 -61.87 86.12 19.84
N PRO A 471 -62.19 87.36 20.25
CA PRO A 471 -62.33 88.49 19.34
C PRO A 471 -61.08 88.73 18.48
N PRO A 472 -61.20 89.38 17.31
CA PRO A 472 -60.06 89.70 16.44
C PRO A 472 -58.94 90.48 17.13
N ASP A 473 -59.30 91.40 18.04
CA ASP A 473 -58.37 92.28 18.74
C ASP A 473 -57.96 91.77 20.13
N ASP A 474 -58.24 90.50 20.44
CA ASP A 474 -57.92 89.91 21.74
C ASP A 474 -56.39 89.78 21.91
N PRO A 475 -55.80 90.30 23.00
CA PRO A 475 -54.36 90.31 23.21
C PRO A 475 -53.74 88.90 23.33
N HIS A 476 -54.54 87.85 23.57
CA HIS A 476 -54.07 86.47 23.66
C HIS A 476 -54.11 85.72 22.31
N ARG A 477 -54.79 86.27 21.29
CA ARG A 477 -54.90 85.65 19.95
C ARG A 477 -53.53 85.33 19.30
N PRO A 478 -52.49 86.19 19.38
CA PRO A 478 -51.16 85.87 18.84
C PRO A 478 -50.48 84.67 19.53
N LEU A 479 -50.76 84.43 20.81
CA LEU A 479 -50.23 83.27 21.54
C LEU A 479 -50.87 81.97 21.06
N VAL A 480 -52.18 81.98 20.79
CA VAL A 480 -52.90 80.84 20.23
C VAL A 480 -52.41 80.50 18.82
N GLU A 481 -52.14 81.51 17.99
CA GLU A 481 -51.54 81.30 16.67
C GLU A 481 -50.14 80.68 16.74
N LYS A 482 -49.35 81.05 17.75
CA LYS A 482 -48.04 80.44 17.99
C LYS A 482 -48.14 78.98 18.43
N ILE A 483 -49.15 78.61 19.24
CA ILE A 483 -49.42 77.22 19.62
C ILE A 483 -49.77 76.39 18.37
N LEU A 484 -50.70 76.89 17.54
CA LEU A 484 -51.10 76.22 16.30
C LEU A 484 -49.92 76.03 15.36
N ARG A 485 -49.11 77.07 15.15
CA ARG A 485 -47.91 76.98 14.31
C ARG A 485 -46.91 75.97 14.85
N SER A 486 -46.64 75.98 16.16
CA SER A 486 -45.71 75.04 16.79
C SER A 486 -46.22 73.59 16.72
N GLY A 487 -47.53 73.37 16.87
CA GLY A 487 -48.15 72.05 16.71
C GLY A 487 -48.11 71.54 15.27
N GLN A 488 -48.25 72.43 14.29
CA GLN A 488 -48.09 72.12 12.87
C GLN A 488 -46.64 71.73 12.54
N ASP A 489 -45.67 72.51 13.01
CA ASP A 489 -44.24 72.25 12.81
C ASP A 489 -43.84 70.90 13.44
N ALA A 490 -44.36 70.59 14.63
CA ALA A 490 -44.14 69.30 15.29
C ALA A 490 -44.75 68.12 14.52
N ALA A 491 -45.95 68.29 13.95
CA ALA A 491 -46.59 67.25 13.14
C ALA A 491 -45.81 66.98 11.85
N GLU A 492 -45.26 68.02 11.22
CA GLU A 492 -44.42 67.89 10.02
C GLU A 492 -43.12 67.12 10.33
N LEU A 493 -42.48 67.42 11.47
CA LEU A 493 -41.24 66.76 11.90
C LEU A 493 -41.45 65.27 12.19
N VAL A 494 -42.57 64.92 12.82
CA VAL A 494 -42.99 63.52 13.06
C VAL A 494 -43.27 62.79 11.73
N SER A 495 -43.89 63.46 10.76
CA SER A 495 -44.16 62.91 9.43
C SER A 495 -42.87 62.64 8.61
N GLN A 496 -41.87 63.52 8.71
CA GLN A 496 -40.56 63.32 8.09
C GLN A 496 -39.83 62.12 8.69
N LEU A 497 -39.92 61.93 10.01
CA LEU A 497 -39.31 60.79 10.71
C LEU A 497 -39.96 59.45 10.31
N LEU A 498 -41.28 59.44 10.09
CA LEU A 498 -42.00 58.30 9.48
C LEU A 498 -41.53 58.00 8.06
N THR A 499 -41.33 59.04 7.25
CA THR A 499 -40.89 58.90 5.85
C THR A 499 -39.51 58.25 5.78
N PHE A 500 -38.59 58.63 6.68
CA PHE A 500 -37.27 58.02 6.78
C PHE A 500 -37.32 56.56 7.27
N SER A 501 -38.30 56.24 8.10
CA SER A 501 -38.46 54.93 8.72
C SER A 501 -39.23 53.92 7.85
N ARG A 502 -40.03 54.36 6.87
CA ARG A 502 -40.83 53.50 6.00
C ARG A 502 -40.06 53.14 4.73
N LYS A 503 -40.00 51.83 4.45
CA LYS A 503 -39.31 51.23 3.30
C LYS A 503 -40.21 51.12 2.05
N GLU A 504 -41.15 52.02 1.84
CA GLU A 504 -41.93 52.02 0.60
C GLU A 504 -41.21 52.87 -0.43
N ALA A 505 -40.73 52.22 -1.49
CA ALA A 505 -40.41 52.90 -2.74
C ALA A 505 -41.69 53.59 -3.20
N GLN A 506 -41.81 54.90 -2.98
CA GLN A 506 -42.90 55.68 -3.54
C GLN A 506 -42.86 55.49 -5.06
N ALA A 507 -44.00 55.09 -5.64
CA ALA A 507 -44.13 54.98 -7.08
C ALA A 507 -43.67 56.31 -7.72
N PRO A 508 -42.70 56.30 -8.65
CA PRO A 508 -42.19 57.53 -9.24
C PRO A 508 -43.34 58.25 -9.94
N GLN A 509 -43.70 59.43 -9.44
CA GLN A 509 -44.69 60.28 -10.08
C GLN A 509 -44.00 61.18 -11.12
N PRO A 510 -44.63 61.44 -12.28
CA PRO A 510 -44.09 62.37 -13.27
C PRO A 510 -43.90 63.76 -12.63
N LEU A 511 -42.64 64.16 -12.47
CA LEU A 511 -42.30 65.43 -11.85
C LEU A 511 -42.25 66.52 -12.92
N ASN A 512 -43.03 67.59 -12.78
CA ASN A 512 -42.90 68.76 -13.64
C ASN A 512 -41.74 69.63 -13.12
N LEU A 513 -40.57 69.43 -13.70
CA LEU A 513 -39.34 70.15 -13.33
C LEU A 513 -39.50 71.67 -13.43
N ASN A 514 -40.30 72.19 -14.37
CA ASN A 514 -40.51 73.62 -14.51
C ASN A 514 -41.17 74.22 -13.25
N ARG A 515 -42.17 73.54 -12.67
CA ARG A 515 -42.81 73.98 -11.41
C ARG A 515 -41.84 73.99 -10.23
N ILE A 516 -40.92 73.04 -10.17
CA ILE A 516 -39.92 72.99 -9.09
C ILE A 516 -38.89 74.10 -9.26
N VAL A 517 -38.43 74.34 -10.48
CA VAL A 517 -37.49 75.43 -10.78
C VAL A 517 -38.11 76.79 -10.48
N GLU A 518 -39.36 77.04 -10.89
CA GLU A 518 -40.09 78.28 -10.57
C GLU A 518 -40.29 78.47 -9.06
N GLY A 519 -40.64 77.39 -8.33
CA GLY A 519 -40.79 77.45 -6.87
C GLY A 519 -39.46 77.71 -6.15
N THR A 520 -38.37 77.13 -6.65
CA THR A 520 -37.02 77.33 -6.10
C THR A 520 -36.49 78.72 -6.44
N GLU A 521 -36.79 79.26 -7.62
CA GLU A 521 -36.48 80.63 -8.03
C GLU A 521 -37.16 81.65 -7.11
N ALA A 522 -38.45 81.45 -6.80
CA ALA A 522 -39.19 82.30 -5.87
C ALA A 522 -38.60 82.27 -4.45
N MET A 523 -38.09 81.13 -4.02
CA MET A 523 -37.42 80.96 -2.73
C MET A 523 -36.03 81.63 -2.72
N LEU A 524 -35.24 81.44 -3.79
CA LEU A 524 -33.91 82.04 -3.96
C LEU A 524 -33.96 83.56 -4.06
N ARG A 525 -34.93 84.14 -4.81
CA ARG A 525 -35.14 85.60 -4.83
C ARG A 525 -35.42 86.17 -3.44
N ARG A 526 -36.10 85.40 -2.58
CA ARG A 526 -36.42 85.82 -1.20
C ARG A 526 -35.22 85.78 -0.26
N VAL A 527 -34.22 84.95 -0.54
CA VAL A 527 -33.02 84.75 0.29
C VAL A 527 -31.86 85.61 -0.19
N ILE A 528 -31.78 85.90 -1.50
CA ILE A 528 -30.64 86.58 -2.12
C ILE A 528 -30.91 88.06 -2.40
N GLY A 529 -32.19 88.50 -2.38
CA GLY A 529 -32.61 89.88 -2.64
C GLY A 529 -33.18 90.07 -4.04
#